data_AF-A0A523E5I2-F1
#
_entry.id   AF-A0A523E5I2-F1
#
_cell.length_a   1.000
_cell.length_b   1.000
_cell.length_c   1.000
_cell.angle_alpha   90.00
_cell.angle_beta   90.00
_cell.angle_gamma   90.00
#
_symmetry.space_group_name_H-M   'P 1'
#
loop_
_entity.id
_entity.type
_entity.pdbx_description
1 polymer ?
#
loop_
_entity_poly.entity_id
_entity_poly.type
_entity_poly.pdbx_seq_one_letter_code
_entity_poly.pdbx_strand_id
1 'polypeptide(L)' 'MTLFLLVLGFMALAMLVMAVGVIFKRPCLRGSCGGPEVMGGDGDPISCAACPNRLKV' A
#
# COMPACT_ATOMS: atom_id res chain seq x y z
N MET A 1 -15.16 -24.41 17.73
CA MET A 1 -14.75 -23.01 18.08
C MET A 1 -13.25 -22.79 18.17
N THR A 2 -12.44 -23.77 18.60
CA THR A 2 -10.98 -23.62 18.73
C THR A 2 -10.27 -23.27 17.42
N LEU A 3 -10.57 -23.98 16.32
CA LEU A 3 -10.02 -23.68 15.00
C LEU A 3 -10.36 -22.27 14.52
N PHE A 4 -11.59 -21.83 14.76
CA PHE A 4 -12.03 -20.48 14.39
C PHE A 4 -11.20 -19.40 15.08
N LEU A 5 -10.99 -19.52 16.39
CA LEU A 5 -10.16 -18.57 17.14
C LEU A 5 -8.69 -18.59 16.70
N LEU A 6 -8.16 -19.77 16.37
CA LEU A 6 -6.79 -19.93 15.90
C LEU A 6 -6.58 -19.23 14.55
N VAL A 7 -7.48 -19.46 13.59
CA VAL A 7 -7.44 -18.82 12.27
C VAL A 7 -7.62 -17.30 12.39
N LEU A 8 -8.57 -16.84 13.22
CA LEU A 8 -8.80 -15.42 13.46
C LEU A 8 -7.55 -14.75 14.06
N GLY A 9 -6.92 -15.38 15.06
CA GLY A 9 -5.68 -14.90 15.65
C GLY A 9 -4.53 -14.82 14.65
N PHE A 10 -4.39 -15.84 13.79
CA PHE A 10 -3.36 -15.85 12.74
C PHE A 10 -3.57 -14.73 11.71
N MET A 11 -4.82 -14.51 11.28
CA MET A 11 -5.14 -13.45 10.32
C MET A 11 -4.93 -12.05 10.91
N ALA A 12 -5.31 -11.85 12.18
CA ALA A 12 -5.06 -10.60 12.89
C ALA A 12 -3.54 -10.31 13.01
N LEU A 13 -2.75 -11.34 13.34
CA LEU A 13 -1.28 -11.23 13.40
C LEU A 13 -0.69 -10.88 12.03
N ALA A 14 -1.12 -11.55 10.97
CA ALA A 14 -0.67 -11.27 9.61
C ALA A 14 -0.98 -9.83 9.18
N MET A 15 -2.19 -9.33 9.46
CA MET A 15 -2.57 -7.94 9.20
C MET A 15 -1.70 -6.95 9.99
N LEU A 16 -1.38 -7.26 11.25
CA LEU A 16 -0.47 -6.45 12.07
C LEU A 16 0.92 -6.33 11.43
N VAL A 17 1.49 -7.44 10.96
CA VAL A 17 2.79 -7.45 10.28
C VAL A 17 2.75 -6.61 9.00
N MET A 18 1.68 -6.73 8.20
CA MET A 18 1.52 -5.89 7.00
C MET A 18 1.39 -4.41 7.33
N ALA A 19 0.64 -4.05 8.38
CA ALA A 19 0.46 -2.67 8.83
C ALA A 19 1.80 -2.03 9.26
N VAL A 20 2.62 -2.77 10.01
CA VAL A 20 3.98 -2.35 10.37
C VAL A 20 4.79 -2.08 9.09
N GLY A 21 4.80 -3.00 8.13
CA GLY A 21 5.49 -2.80 6.85
C GLY A 21 5.07 -1.53 6.11
N VAL A 22 3.77 -1.22 6.07
CA VAL A 22 3.23 -0.01 5.45
C VAL A 22 3.68 1.26 6.18
N ILE A 23 3.66 1.27 7.51
CA ILE A 23 4.07 2.43 8.32
C ILE A 23 5.56 2.75 8.11
N PHE A 24 6.42 1.72 8.09
CA PHE A 24 7.87 1.89 7.96
C PHE A 24 8.32 2.24 6.54
N LYS A 25 7.80 1.55 5.52
CA LYS A 25 8.28 1.77 4.14
C LYS A 25 7.49 2.81 3.36
N ARG A 26 6.25 3.12 3.75
CA ARG A 26 5.30 3.96 3.00
C ARG A 26 5.44 3.78 1.48
N PRO A 27 5.47 2.54 0.96
CA PRO A 27 5.80 2.31 -0.44
C PRO A 27 4.68 2.91 -1.31
N CYS A 28 5.06 3.61 -2.38
CA CYS A 28 4.09 3.98 -3.40
C CYS A 28 3.48 2.71 -4.00
N LEU A 29 2.17 2.72 -4.29
CA LEU A 29 1.57 1.63 -5.05
C LEU A 29 2.27 1.54 -6.42
N ARG A 30 3.01 0.45 -6.61
CA ARG A 30 3.65 0.10 -7.88
C ARG A 30 2.53 -0.18 -8.90
N GLY A 31 2.44 0.68 -9.91
CA GLY A 31 1.40 0.63 -10.94
C GLY A 31 0.63 1.93 -11.12
N SER A 32 0.26 2.61 -10.02
CA SER A 32 -0.43 3.91 -10.09
C SER A 32 0.51 5.11 -9.92
N CYS A 33 1.62 4.95 -9.19
CA CYS A 33 2.43 6.08 -8.71
C CYS A 33 3.95 5.92 -8.83
N GLY A 34 4.41 4.74 -9.26
CA GLY A 34 5.82 4.31 -9.19
C GLY A 34 6.55 4.24 -10.53
N GLY A 35 6.09 4.98 -11.54
CA GLY A 35 6.65 5.01 -12.89
C GLY A 35 6.63 6.44 -13.48
N PRO A 36 6.95 6.62 -14.77
CA PRO A 36 6.77 7.90 -15.46
C PRO A 36 5.34 8.42 -15.28
N GLU A 37 5.14 9.73 -15.35
CA GLU A 37 3.82 10.35 -15.13
C GLU A 37 2.73 9.65 -15.95
N VAL A 38 1.73 9.13 -15.24
CA VAL A 38 0.56 8.49 -15.84
C VAL A 38 -0.51 9.56 -15.95
N MET A 39 -0.89 9.92 -17.18
CA MET A 39 -1.98 10.86 -17.44
C MET A 39 -3.32 10.12 -17.36
N GLY A 40 -4.31 10.75 -16.71
CA GLY A 40 -5.68 10.29 -16.70
C GLY A 40 -6.35 10.49 -18.06
N GLY A 41 -7.56 9.94 -18.23
CA GLY A 41 -8.33 10.06 -19.47
C GLY A 41 -8.65 11.51 -19.87
N ASP A 42 -8.63 12.43 -18.91
CA ASP A 42 -8.89 13.86 -19.09
C ASP A 42 -7.62 14.68 -19.40
N GLY A 43 -6.44 14.04 -19.49
CA GLY A 43 -5.16 14.69 -19.75
C GLY A 43 -4.47 15.27 -18.51
N ASP A 44 -5.12 15.24 -17.35
CA ASP A 44 -4.50 15.62 -16.08
C ASP A 44 -3.56 14.53 -15.56
N PRO A 45 -2.40 14.90 -14.97
CA PRO A 45 -1.54 13.92 -14.33
C PRO A 45 -2.28 13.28 -13.16
N ILE A 46 -2.23 11.94 -13.05
CA ILE A 46 -2.74 11.24 -11.88
C ILE A 46 -1.82 11.60 -10.71
N SER A 47 -2.19 12.66 -10.00
CA SER A 47 -1.55 13.07 -8.76
C SER A 47 -1.83 12.00 -7.73
N CYS A 48 -0.82 11.20 -7.46
CA CYS A 48 -0.76 10.44 -6.23
C CYS A 48 -0.52 11.43 -5.09
N ALA A 49 -1.58 12.15 -4.71
CA ALA A 49 -1.56 13.28 -3.78
C ALA A 49 -0.92 12.98 -2.41
N ALA A 50 -0.61 11.71 -2.13
CA ALA A 50 -0.06 11.25 -0.86
C ALA A 50 1.04 10.18 -0.98
N CYS A 51 1.83 10.11 -2.07
CA CYS A 51 3.03 9.26 -2.01
C CYS A 51 4.29 10.01 -1.54
N PRO A 52 4.67 9.94 -0.26
CA PRO A 52 5.83 10.65 0.27
C PRO A 52 7.17 10.15 -0.30
N ASN A 53 7.21 8.96 -0.91
CA ASN A 53 8.44 8.32 -1.35
C ASN A 53 8.64 8.32 -2.88
N ARG A 54 7.88 9.13 -3.64
CA ARG A 54 7.98 9.21 -5.11
C ARG A 54 9.36 9.70 -5.59
N LEU A 55 9.95 10.65 -4.87
CA LEU A 55 11.23 11.28 -5.22
C LEU A 55 12.46 10.45 -4.80
N LYS A 56 12.25 9.27 -4.21
CA LYS A 56 13.31 8.41 -3.64
C LYS A 56 13.53 7.13 -4.44
N VAL A 57 12.94 7.05 -5.64
CA VAL A 57 13.04 5.94 -6.60
C VAL A 57 14.23 6.15 -7.52
#